data_AF-A0A525WN53-F1
#
_entry.id   AF-A0A525WN53-F1
#
_cell.length_a   1.000
_cell.length_b   1.000
_cell.length_c   1.000
_cell.angle_alpha   90.00
_cell.angle_beta   90.00
_cell.angle_gamma   90.00
#
_symmetry.space_group_name_H-M   'P 1'
#
loop_
_entity.id
_entity.type
_entity.pdbx_description
1 polymer ?
#
loop_
_entity_poly.entity_id
_entity_poly.type
_entity_poly.pdbx_seq_one_letter_code
_entity_poly.pdbx_strand_id
1 'polypeptide(L)'
;MGRSSCSPLTFLITGFSWLLLSSLMGLAIFIGLVNGTPLPSWLRLVHVHGLLIGGILQLMVGGLLASGSLNGQSDRTPSGSHLWLFVTLNAATVGLLVGFGFGNMLIVGAAGIVVIGSVISIAKRAWQYKPQSLPQSADPSWLYRFSLIALLGGLLVGVAMAFRLMPEYSAHARLFHLHAILLGFITMAMIGATHHFLPIILNTTLYSQRLAKFVMGLLPTGFIILIGGFITSSLYLELAIGGLLILGIILYAYNLFRTWAASGHPGNAASDHLFVATFFLVLMYGHGCARRNQLSPTTSGTAVWILTACSLYPYGLDRVYSTDCLWSPLLWHA
;
A
#
# COMPACT_ATOMS: atom_id res chain seq x y z
N MET A 1 11.22 -29.95 25.42
CA MET A 1 10.36 -28.92 24.80
C MET A 1 11.01 -28.47 23.50
N GLY A 2 10.50 -28.92 22.35
CA GLY A 2 11.05 -28.55 21.05
C GLY A 2 10.91 -27.05 20.81
N ARG A 3 11.99 -26.38 20.39
CA ARG A 3 11.94 -24.95 20.03
C ARG A 3 11.01 -24.79 18.82
N SER A 4 9.82 -24.26 19.05
CA SER A 4 8.89 -23.85 17.99
C SER A 4 9.56 -22.78 17.13
N SER A 5 9.91 -23.13 15.90
CA SER A 5 10.44 -22.21 14.90
C SER A 5 9.33 -21.77 13.97
N CYS A 6 9.22 -20.46 13.72
CA CYS A 6 8.31 -19.94 12.70
C CYS A 6 9.10 -19.79 11.40
N SER A 7 8.70 -20.51 10.36
CA SER A 7 9.39 -20.48 9.07
C SER A 7 8.90 -19.29 8.23
N PRO A 8 9.69 -18.81 7.25
CA PRO A 8 9.21 -17.80 6.28
C PRO A 8 7.92 -18.22 5.58
N LEU A 9 7.72 -19.52 5.35
CA LEU A 9 6.49 -20.09 4.80
C LEU A 9 5.26 -19.79 5.67
N THR A 10 5.40 -19.81 7.00
CA THR A 10 4.29 -19.48 7.90
C THR A 10 3.83 -18.03 7.72
N PHE A 11 4.76 -17.08 7.55
CA PHE A 11 4.41 -15.70 7.22
C PHE A 11 3.64 -15.63 5.91
N LEU A 12 4.10 -16.35 4.87
CA LEU A 12 3.47 -16.35 3.56
C LEU A 12 2.05 -16.93 3.58
N ILE A 13 1.86 -18.09 4.19
CA ILE A 13 0.55 -18.76 4.29
C ILE A 13 -0.44 -17.90 5.08
N THR A 14 0.00 -17.38 6.23
CA THR A 14 -0.88 -16.53 7.05
C THR A 14 -1.19 -15.20 6.35
N GLY A 15 -0.23 -14.60 5.64
CA GLY A 15 -0.47 -13.40 4.84
C GLY A 15 -1.45 -13.64 3.69
N PHE A 16 -1.33 -14.76 2.98
CA PHE A 16 -2.30 -15.16 1.96
C PHE A 16 -3.70 -15.40 2.57
N SER A 17 -3.76 -16.03 3.74
CA SER A 17 -5.03 -16.26 4.46
C SER A 17 -5.72 -14.94 4.82
N TRP A 18 -4.96 -13.93 5.26
CA TRP A 18 -5.49 -12.58 5.50
C TRP A 18 -5.99 -11.92 4.21
N LEU A 19 -5.28 -12.06 3.09
CA LEU A 19 -5.77 -11.54 1.80
C LEU A 19 -7.08 -12.20 1.39
N LEU A 20 -7.19 -13.51 1.53
CA LEU A 20 -8.41 -14.25 1.22
C LEU A 20 -9.58 -13.79 2.12
N LEU A 21 -9.37 -13.72 3.43
CA LEU A 21 -10.38 -13.27 4.39
C LEU A 21 -10.82 -11.83 4.10
N SER A 22 -9.87 -10.94 3.86
CA SER A 22 -10.17 -9.55 3.49
C SER A 22 -10.89 -9.46 2.15
N SER A 23 -10.52 -10.26 1.15
CA SER A 23 -11.23 -10.30 -0.13
C SER A 23 -12.69 -10.72 0.02
N LEU A 24 -12.97 -11.78 0.80
CA LEU A 24 -14.33 -12.21 1.12
C LEU A 24 -15.12 -11.13 1.86
N MET A 25 -14.48 -10.43 2.81
CA MET A 25 -15.07 -9.27 3.50
C MET A 25 -15.39 -8.14 2.51
N GLY A 26 -14.49 -7.85 1.58
CA GLY A 26 -14.70 -6.83 0.54
C GLY A 26 -15.87 -7.18 -0.38
N LEU A 27 -15.99 -8.46 -0.76
CA LEU A 27 -17.13 -8.96 -1.53
C LEU A 27 -18.45 -8.82 -0.75
N ALA A 28 -18.47 -9.15 0.55
CA ALA A 28 -19.64 -8.98 1.38
C ALA A 28 -20.07 -7.50 1.50
N ILE A 29 -19.11 -6.58 1.67
CA ILE A 29 -19.37 -5.14 1.67
C ILE A 29 -19.96 -4.70 0.33
N PHE A 30 -19.39 -5.15 -0.79
CA PHE A 30 -19.89 -4.84 -2.13
C PHE A 30 -21.32 -5.35 -2.34
N ILE A 31 -21.62 -6.60 -1.98
CA ILE A 31 -22.96 -7.18 -2.08
C ILE A 31 -23.96 -6.39 -1.23
N GLY A 32 -23.60 -6.02 -0.01
CA GLY A 32 -24.45 -5.19 0.86
C GLY A 32 -24.77 -3.83 0.23
N LEU A 33 -23.78 -3.20 -0.43
CA LEU A 33 -23.99 -1.94 -1.15
C LEU A 33 -24.93 -2.10 -2.35
N VAL A 34 -24.76 -3.15 -3.16
CA VAL A 34 -25.60 -3.42 -4.34
C VAL A 34 -27.03 -3.76 -3.95
N ASN A 35 -27.22 -4.48 -2.85
CA ASN A 35 -28.53 -4.90 -2.36
C ASN A 35 -29.24 -3.86 -1.47
N GLY A 36 -28.68 -2.64 -1.32
CA GLY A 36 -29.26 -1.60 -0.46
C GLY A 36 -29.24 -1.92 1.04
N THR A 37 -28.43 -2.88 1.47
CA THR A 37 -28.22 -3.28 2.87
C THR A 37 -26.76 -3.04 3.27
N PRO A 38 -26.32 -1.76 3.33
CA PRO A 38 -24.92 -1.45 3.59
C PRO A 38 -24.48 -1.98 4.95
N LEU A 39 -23.40 -2.76 4.94
CA LEU A 39 -22.78 -3.28 6.15
C LEU A 39 -22.18 -2.15 7.02
N PRO A 40 -22.00 -2.38 8.33
CA PRO A 40 -21.38 -1.42 9.24
C PRO A 40 -20.07 -0.81 8.71
N SER A 41 -19.93 0.50 8.90
CA SER A 41 -18.78 1.27 8.36
C SER A 41 -17.41 0.79 8.84
N TRP A 42 -17.32 0.30 10.07
CA TRP A 42 -16.08 -0.22 10.65
C TRP A 42 -15.55 -1.46 9.92
N LEU A 43 -16.41 -2.23 9.23
CA LEU A 43 -15.98 -3.37 8.43
C LEU A 43 -15.10 -2.95 7.24
N ARG A 44 -15.28 -1.73 6.72
CA ARG A 44 -14.36 -1.18 5.70
C ARG A 44 -12.97 -0.95 6.27
N LEU A 45 -12.89 -0.47 7.51
CA LEU A 45 -11.62 -0.27 8.22
C LEU A 45 -10.90 -1.60 8.42
N VAL A 46 -11.65 -2.60 8.88
CA VAL A 46 -11.17 -3.97 9.08
C VAL A 46 -10.71 -4.59 7.76
N HIS A 47 -11.50 -4.46 6.69
CA HIS A 47 -11.15 -4.93 5.35
C HIS A 47 -9.81 -4.32 4.87
N VAL A 48 -9.68 -2.99 4.91
CA VAL A 48 -8.50 -2.29 4.42
C VAL A 48 -7.26 -2.65 5.26
N HIS A 49 -7.34 -2.57 6.59
CA HIS A 49 -6.16 -2.82 7.42
C HIS A 49 -5.79 -4.30 7.51
N GLY A 50 -6.78 -5.19 7.48
CA GLY A 50 -6.55 -6.64 7.40
C GLY A 50 -5.83 -7.00 6.10
N LEU A 51 -6.25 -6.40 4.97
CA LEU A 51 -5.60 -6.59 3.67
C LEU A 51 -4.17 -6.02 3.66
N LEU A 52 -3.98 -4.80 4.17
CA LEU A 52 -2.70 -4.09 4.09
C LEU A 52 -1.66 -4.63 5.08
N ILE A 53 -2.02 -4.78 6.36
CA ILE A 53 -1.10 -5.17 7.43
C ILE A 53 -1.03 -6.70 7.52
N GLY A 54 -2.18 -7.36 7.70
CA GLY A 54 -2.26 -8.81 7.82
C GLY A 54 -1.90 -9.54 6.53
N GLY A 55 -2.27 -8.97 5.38
CA GLY A 55 -2.00 -9.54 4.06
C GLY A 55 -0.68 -9.08 3.45
N ILE A 56 -0.68 -7.89 2.83
CA ILE A 56 0.42 -7.41 1.98
C ILE A 56 1.73 -7.25 2.75
N LEU A 57 1.73 -6.53 3.88
CA LEU A 57 2.93 -6.32 4.67
C LEU A 57 3.48 -7.66 5.15
N GLN A 58 2.62 -8.56 5.64
CA GLN A 58 3.04 -9.88 6.11
C GLN A 58 3.66 -10.75 4.99
N LEU A 59 3.10 -10.72 3.78
CA LEU A 59 3.67 -11.38 2.60
C LEU A 59 5.05 -10.80 2.24
N MET A 60 5.20 -9.48 2.28
CA MET A 60 6.47 -8.83 2.02
C MET A 60 7.53 -9.19 3.07
N VAL A 61 7.16 -9.27 4.36
CA VAL A 61 8.04 -9.75 5.43
C VAL A 61 8.44 -11.22 5.19
N GLY A 62 7.47 -12.08 4.89
CA GLY A 62 7.73 -13.50 4.59
C GLY A 62 8.66 -13.68 3.39
N GLY A 63 8.44 -12.93 2.32
CA GLY A 63 9.29 -12.93 1.13
C GLY A 63 10.72 -12.45 1.42
N LEU A 64 10.87 -11.36 2.17
CA LEU A 64 12.19 -10.86 2.60
C LEU A 64 12.95 -11.90 3.42
N LEU A 65 12.28 -12.56 4.38
CA LEU A 65 12.88 -13.61 5.21
C LEU A 65 13.26 -14.85 4.39
N ALA A 66 12.42 -15.24 3.42
CA ALA A 66 12.72 -16.36 2.52
C ALA A 66 13.95 -16.08 1.66
N SER A 67 14.05 -14.89 1.06
CA SER A 67 15.21 -14.47 0.25
C SER A 67 16.51 -14.40 1.07
N GLY A 68 16.44 -13.92 2.32
CA GLY A 68 17.59 -13.89 3.22
C GLY A 68 18.11 -15.30 3.56
N SER A 69 17.20 -16.27 3.73
CA SER A 69 17.57 -17.66 4.00
C SER A 69 18.26 -18.35 2.81
N LEU A 70 17.93 -17.96 1.57
CA LEU A 70 18.50 -18.53 0.35
C LEU A 70 19.91 -17.97 0.03
N ASN A 71 20.17 -16.71 0.38
CA ASN A 71 21.43 -16.02 0.06
C ASN A 71 22.63 -16.38 0.97
N GLY A 72 22.55 -17.45 1.75
CA GLY A 72 23.66 -17.91 2.59
C GLY A 72 24.03 -16.98 3.74
N GLN A 73 23.27 -15.89 3.96
CA GLN A 73 23.39 -14.99 5.11
C GLN A 73 22.76 -15.67 6.36
N SER A 74 23.27 -16.87 6.65
CA SER A 74 22.94 -17.72 7.80
C SER A 74 23.63 -17.24 9.08
N ASP A 75 23.78 -15.93 9.24
CA ASP A 75 24.38 -15.36 10.43
C ASP A 75 23.35 -15.39 11.57
N ARG A 76 23.40 -16.49 12.33
CA ARG A 76 23.01 -16.66 13.75
C ARG A 76 21.83 -15.82 14.27
N THR A 77 20.74 -15.67 13.52
CA THR A 77 19.50 -15.14 14.12
C THR A 77 18.82 -16.28 14.86
N PRO A 78 18.63 -16.19 16.19
CA PRO A 78 18.03 -17.27 16.94
C PRO A 78 16.63 -17.53 16.37
N SER A 79 16.26 -18.79 16.20
CA SER A 79 14.91 -19.22 15.81
C SER A 79 13.77 -18.52 16.57
N GLY A 80 14.03 -17.99 17.76
CA GLY A 80 13.07 -17.18 18.53
C GLY A 80 12.75 -15.80 17.93
N SER A 81 13.66 -15.18 17.16
CA SER A 81 13.44 -13.85 16.58
C SER A 81 12.33 -13.85 15.52
N HIS A 82 12.26 -14.88 14.68
CA HIS A 82 11.21 -15.01 13.68
C HIS A 82 9.85 -15.33 14.31
N LEU A 83 9.84 -16.15 15.37
CA LEU A 83 8.64 -16.43 16.15
C LEU A 83 8.09 -15.15 16.79
N TRP A 84 8.93 -14.38 17.47
CA TRP A 84 8.51 -13.13 18.11
C TRP A 84 7.95 -12.14 17.09
N LEU A 85 8.64 -11.93 15.97
CA LEU A 85 8.14 -11.06 14.90
C LEU A 85 6.77 -11.53 14.37
N PHE A 86 6.59 -12.84 14.19
CA PHE A 86 5.32 -13.39 13.71
C PHE A 86 4.21 -13.14 14.72
N VAL A 87 4.45 -13.45 15.99
CA VAL A 87 3.47 -13.30 17.07
C VAL A 87 3.13 -11.82 17.26
N THR A 88 4.11 -10.92 17.30
CA THR A 88 3.87 -9.48 17.49
C THR A 88 3.10 -8.89 16.32
N LEU A 89 3.45 -9.23 15.07
CA LEU A 89 2.77 -8.70 13.90
C LEU A 89 1.31 -9.18 13.82
N ASN A 90 1.04 -10.45 14.10
CA ASN A 90 -0.32 -10.99 14.07
C ASN A 90 -1.16 -10.49 15.26
N ALA A 91 -0.59 -10.46 16.47
CA ALA A 91 -1.28 -9.92 17.64
C ALA A 91 -1.61 -8.44 17.46
N ALA A 92 -0.68 -7.65 16.89
CA ALA A 92 -0.92 -6.25 16.57
C ALA A 92 -1.98 -6.08 15.48
N THR A 93 -1.95 -6.90 14.42
CA THR A 93 -2.99 -6.89 13.39
C THR A 93 -4.36 -7.17 14.00
N VAL A 94 -4.51 -8.26 14.75
CA VAL A 94 -5.79 -8.61 15.39
C VAL A 94 -6.23 -7.52 16.36
N GLY A 95 -5.34 -7.02 17.22
CA GLY A 95 -5.64 -5.94 18.16
C GLY A 95 -6.13 -4.68 17.46
N LEU A 96 -5.51 -4.32 16.33
CA LEU A 96 -5.92 -3.18 15.50
C LEU A 96 -7.32 -3.39 14.89
N LEU A 97 -7.62 -4.57 14.34
CA LEU A 97 -8.94 -4.87 13.77
C LEU A 97 -10.04 -4.90 14.85
N VAL A 98 -9.75 -5.49 16.00
CA VAL A 98 -10.64 -5.51 17.18
C VAL A 98 -10.87 -4.09 17.70
N GLY A 99 -9.82 -3.27 17.77
CA GLY A 99 -9.91 -1.86 18.13
C GLY A 99 -10.85 -1.08 17.22
N PHE A 100 -10.78 -1.31 15.90
CA PHE A 100 -11.74 -0.71 14.96
C PHE A 100 -13.17 -1.24 15.16
N GLY A 101 -13.34 -2.54 15.38
CA GLY A 101 -14.65 -3.15 15.60
C GLY A 101 -15.38 -2.60 16.83
N PHE A 102 -14.65 -2.35 17.93
CA PHE A 102 -15.19 -1.76 19.15
C PHE A 102 -15.16 -0.22 19.16
N GLY A 103 -14.60 0.43 18.14
CA GLY A 103 -14.43 1.89 18.11
C GLY A 103 -13.42 2.43 19.14
N ASN A 104 -12.54 1.57 19.68
CA ASN A 104 -11.56 1.96 20.69
C ASN A 104 -10.23 2.36 20.03
N MET A 105 -10.08 3.67 19.79
CA MET A 105 -8.91 4.22 19.11
C MET A 105 -7.60 4.13 19.92
N LEU A 106 -7.69 3.97 21.25
CA LEU A 106 -6.50 3.72 22.08
C LEU A 106 -5.90 2.33 21.77
N ILE A 107 -6.76 1.32 21.62
CA ILE A 107 -6.32 -0.02 21.21
C ILE A 107 -5.72 0.03 19.81
N VAL A 108 -6.37 0.74 18.88
CA VAL A 108 -5.85 0.94 17.50
C VAL A 108 -4.46 1.60 17.51
N GLY A 109 -4.30 2.68 18.28
CA GLY A 109 -3.02 3.39 18.40
C GLY A 109 -1.92 2.53 19.02
N ALA A 110 -2.23 1.82 20.12
CA ALA A 110 -1.29 0.91 20.77
C ALA A 110 -0.87 -0.24 19.85
N ALA A 111 -1.82 -0.87 19.16
CA ALA A 111 -1.52 -1.90 18.18
C ALA A 111 -0.68 -1.36 17.01
N GLY A 112 -0.98 -0.14 16.53
CA GLY A 112 -0.17 0.54 15.51
C GLY A 112 1.27 0.79 15.94
N ILE A 113 1.52 1.16 17.21
CA ILE A 113 2.89 1.27 17.76
C ILE A 113 3.62 -0.08 17.68
N VAL A 114 2.94 -1.18 18.00
CA VAL A 114 3.54 -2.53 17.90
C VAL A 114 3.84 -2.91 16.45
N VAL A 115 2.98 -2.54 15.49
CA VAL A 115 3.27 -2.70 14.05
C VAL A 115 4.52 -1.90 13.66
N ILE A 116 4.63 -0.63 14.07
CA ILE A 116 5.82 0.20 13.81
C ILE A 116 7.07 -0.45 14.38
N GLY A 117 7.04 -0.92 15.63
CA GLY A 117 8.16 -1.63 16.25
C GLY A 117 8.56 -2.89 15.48
N SER A 118 7.58 -3.65 14.99
CA SER A 118 7.82 -4.84 14.16
C SER A 118 8.49 -4.47 12.83
N VAL A 119 8.03 -3.42 12.15
CA VAL A 119 8.63 -2.91 10.90
C VAL A 119 10.04 -2.39 11.13
N ILE A 120 10.29 -1.63 12.21
CA ILE A 120 11.63 -1.13 12.56
C ILE A 120 12.59 -2.29 12.84
N SER A 121 12.13 -3.34 13.53
CA SER A 121 12.96 -4.52 13.84
C SER A 121 13.49 -5.22 12.59
N ILE A 122 12.75 -5.19 11.47
CA ILE A 122 13.18 -5.76 10.19
C ILE A 122 13.76 -4.72 9.23
N ALA A 123 13.56 -3.43 9.49
CA ALA A 123 14.00 -2.33 8.63
C ALA A 123 15.49 -2.41 8.33
N LYS A 124 16.34 -2.75 9.31
CA LYS A 124 17.78 -2.92 9.10
C LYS A 124 18.08 -3.99 8.05
N ARG A 125 17.40 -5.15 8.11
CA ARG A 125 17.56 -6.24 7.14
C ARG A 125 17.04 -5.82 5.76
N ALA A 126 15.88 -5.18 5.71
CA ALA A 126 15.30 -4.66 4.49
C ALA A 126 16.20 -3.60 3.83
N TRP A 127 16.85 -2.75 4.61
CA TRP A 127 17.74 -1.68 4.13
C TRP A 127 19.04 -2.19 3.52
N GLN A 128 19.56 -3.28 4.11
CA GLN A 128 20.77 -3.97 3.68
C GLN A 128 20.49 -5.00 2.58
N TYR A 129 19.22 -5.27 2.28
CA TYR A 129 18.83 -6.19 1.22
C TYR A 129 19.37 -5.69 -0.12
N LYS A 130 20.26 -6.48 -0.70
CA LYS A 130 20.76 -6.30 -2.06
C LYS A 130 20.18 -7.43 -2.91
N PRO A 131 19.21 -7.15 -3.79
CA PRO A 131 18.71 -8.17 -4.71
C PRO A 131 19.88 -8.75 -5.50
N GLN A 132 19.83 -10.04 -5.84
CA GLN A 132 20.81 -10.63 -6.75
C GLN A 132 20.63 -9.97 -8.12
N SER A 133 21.38 -8.91 -8.38
CA SER A 133 21.33 -8.21 -9.66
C SER A 133 22.09 -9.04 -10.69
N LEU A 134 21.39 -9.54 -11.71
CA LEU A 134 22.07 -9.92 -12.95
C LEU A 134 22.86 -8.69 -13.44
N PRO A 135 24.02 -8.85 -14.10
CA PRO A 135 24.90 -7.75 -14.52
C PRO A 135 24.19 -6.63 -15.31
N GLN A 136 23.01 -6.93 -15.86
CA GLN A 136 22.21 -6.03 -16.67
C GLN A 136 20.94 -5.50 -16.02
N SER A 137 20.51 -5.89 -14.81
CA SER A 137 19.27 -5.35 -14.20
C SER A 137 19.49 -3.99 -13.52
N ALA A 138 18.59 -3.03 -13.71
CA ALA A 138 18.59 -1.78 -12.96
C ALA A 138 18.42 -2.05 -11.46
N ASP A 139 19.32 -1.53 -10.61
CA ASP A 139 19.31 -1.77 -9.16
C ASP A 139 18.07 -1.13 -8.50
N PRO A 140 17.10 -1.93 -8.00
CA PRO A 140 15.88 -1.42 -7.39
C PRO A 140 16.06 -1.13 -5.90
N SER A 141 17.27 -1.28 -5.34
CA SER A 141 17.54 -1.10 -3.89
C SER A 141 17.07 0.26 -3.37
N TRP A 142 17.21 1.32 -4.16
CA TRP A 142 16.71 2.65 -3.83
C TRP A 142 15.19 2.70 -3.66
N LEU A 143 14.43 2.09 -4.58
CA LEU A 143 12.96 2.07 -4.51
C LEU A 143 12.46 1.35 -3.26
N TYR A 144 13.10 0.24 -2.87
CA TYR A 144 12.73 -0.47 -1.65
C TYR A 144 12.98 0.36 -0.39
N ARG A 145 14.10 1.10 -0.34
CA ARG A 145 14.39 2.02 0.78
C ARG A 145 13.36 3.15 0.86
N PHE A 146 13.03 3.74 -0.29
CA PHE A 146 12.00 4.76 -0.39
C PHE A 146 10.64 4.23 0.09
N SER A 147 10.25 3.04 -0.37
CA SER A 147 9.03 2.35 0.02
C SER A 147 8.96 2.10 1.53
N LEU A 148 10.07 1.68 2.15
CA LEU A 148 10.16 1.49 3.59
C LEU A 148 10.01 2.81 4.37
N ILE A 149 10.62 3.90 3.90
CA ILE A 149 10.44 5.24 4.51
C ILE A 149 8.98 5.66 4.41
N ALA A 150 8.35 5.46 3.25
CA ALA A 150 6.94 5.79 3.04
C ALA A 150 6.01 4.95 3.94
N LEU A 151 6.31 3.66 4.13
CA LEU A 151 5.61 2.79 5.08
C LEU A 151 5.69 3.34 6.50
N LEU A 152 6.91 3.64 6.98
CA LEU A 152 7.12 4.16 8.33
C LEU A 152 6.43 5.51 8.53
N GLY A 153 6.56 6.42 7.57
CA GLY A 153 5.87 7.73 7.59
C GLY A 153 4.36 7.56 7.62
N GLY A 154 3.80 6.70 6.78
CA GLY A 154 2.38 6.38 6.75
C GLY A 154 1.90 5.79 8.09
N LEU A 155 2.63 4.83 8.68
CA LEU A 155 2.28 4.24 9.97
C LEU A 155 2.34 5.25 11.11
N LEU A 156 3.37 6.11 11.16
CA LEU A 156 3.51 7.15 12.18
C LEU A 156 2.32 8.12 12.15
N VAL A 157 1.93 8.58 10.97
CA VAL A 157 0.76 9.45 10.81
C VAL A 157 -0.53 8.71 11.15
N GLY A 158 -0.65 7.42 10.80
CA GLY A 158 -1.79 6.58 11.19
C GLY A 158 -1.95 6.48 12.72
N VAL A 159 -0.86 6.26 13.44
CA VAL A 159 -0.84 6.21 14.90
C VAL A 159 -1.13 7.59 15.52
N ALA A 160 -0.56 8.66 14.97
CA ALA A 160 -0.82 10.02 15.43
C ALA A 160 -2.31 10.39 15.29
N MET A 161 -2.97 9.96 14.19
CA MET A 161 -4.42 10.10 14.03
C MET A 161 -5.21 9.29 15.05
N ALA A 162 -4.78 8.05 15.38
CA ALA A 162 -5.45 7.22 16.38
C ALA A 162 -5.44 7.86 17.78
N PHE A 163 -4.34 8.51 18.16
CA PHE A 163 -4.20 9.23 19.42
C PHE A 163 -4.71 10.68 19.38
N ARG A 164 -5.29 11.13 18.25
CA ARG A 164 -5.77 12.51 18.07
C ARG A 164 -4.71 13.60 18.34
N LEU A 165 -3.45 13.34 17.98
CA LEU A 165 -2.36 14.29 18.21
C LEU A 165 -2.41 15.53 17.30
N MET A 166 -3.13 15.46 16.18
CA MET A 166 -3.21 16.53 15.17
C MET A 166 -4.66 16.74 14.68
N PRO A 167 -5.59 17.17 15.56
CA PRO A 167 -7.01 17.28 15.23
C PRO A 167 -7.27 18.28 14.10
N GLU A 168 -6.60 19.43 14.14
CA GLU A 168 -6.72 20.52 13.13
C GLU A 168 -6.29 20.10 11.72
N TYR A 169 -5.34 19.15 11.61
CA TYR A 169 -4.78 18.70 10.34
C TYR A 169 -5.24 17.29 9.96
N SER A 170 -6.30 16.79 10.58
CA SER A 170 -6.79 15.41 10.41
C SER A 170 -7.08 15.03 8.95
N ALA A 171 -7.60 15.96 8.15
CA ALA A 171 -7.85 15.74 6.72
C ALA A 171 -6.55 15.53 5.93
N HIS A 172 -5.54 16.39 6.15
CA HIS A 172 -4.24 16.30 5.49
C HIS A 172 -3.46 15.07 5.95
N ALA A 173 -3.50 14.77 7.26
CA ALA A 173 -2.90 13.58 7.84
C ALA A 173 -3.49 12.29 7.23
N ARG A 174 -4.81 12.23 7.05
CA ARG A 174 -5.49 11.10 6.41
C ARG A 174 -5.05 10.94 4.96
N LEU A 175 -5.00 12.05 4.21
CA LEU A 175 -4.60 12.03 2.81
C LEU A 175 -3.15 11.56 2.65
N PHE A 176 -2.25 12.07 3.48
CA PHE A 176 -0.85 11.64 3.53
C PHE A 176 -0.74 10.15 3.89
N HIS A 177 -1.43 9.69 4.94
CA HIS A 177 -1.43 8.29 5.37
C HIS A 177 -1.81 7.36 4.20
N LEU A 178 -2.91 7.66 3.50
CA LEU A 178 -3.38 6.85 2.37
C LEU A 178 -2.37 6.82 1.21
N HIS A 179 -1.85 7.98 0.80
CA HIS A 179 -0.93 8.05 -0.33
C HIS A 179 0.44 7.46 0.01
N ALA A 180 0.94 7.68 1.23
CA ALA A 180 2.20 7.12 1.70
C ALA A 180 2.14 5.59 1.73
N ILE A 181 1.03 5.00 2.19
CA ILE A 181 0.89 3.53 2.20
C ILE A 181 0.63 2.98 0.79
N LEU A 182 -0.29 3.54 0.02
CA LEU A 182 -0.65 3.00 -1.29
C LEU A 182 0.40 3.30 -2.36
N LEU A 183 0.69 4.57 -2.62
CA LEU A 183 1.61 4.96 -3.68
C LEU A 183 3.06 4.84 -3.23
N GLY A 184 3.36 5.33 -2.02
CA GLY A 184 4.73 5.37 -1.50
C GLY A 184 5.28 3.99 -1.16
N PHE A 185 4.51 3.19 -0.42
CA PHE A 185 4.92 1.85 -0.01
C PHE A 185 4.55 0.79 -1.05
N ILE A 186 3.27 0.49 -1.23
CA ILE A 186 2.83 -0.68 -2.03
C ILE A 186 3.25 -0.53 -3.49
N THR A 187 2.94 0.59 -4.15
CA THR A 187 3.26 0.74 -5.57
C THR A 187 4.76 0.71 -5.81
N MET A 188 5.56 1.45 -5.03
CA MET A 188 7.03 1.44 -5.22
C MET A 188 7.64 0.07 -4.92
N ALA A 189 7.18 -0.64 -3.88
CA ALA A 189 7.64 -2.00 -3.58
C ALA A 189 7.29 -2.97 -4.70
N MET A 190 6.05 -2.91 -5.22
CA MET A 190 5.61 -3.77 -6.32
C MET A 190 6.37 -3.48 -7.61
N ILE A 191 6.58 -2.21 -7.96
CA ILE A 191 7.37 -1.83 -9.15
C ILE A 191 8.83 -2.29 -8.99
N GLY A 192 9.42 -2.14 -7.80
CA GLY A 192 10.76 -2.68 -7.52
C GLY A 192 10.81 -4.20 -7.67
N ALA A 193 9.79 -4.90 -7.17
CA ALA A 193 9.67 -6.35 -7.24
C ALA A 193 9.51 -6.85 -8.68
N THR A 194 8.64 -6.25 -9.48
CA THR A 194 8.40 -6.67 -10.86
C THR A 194 9.61 -6.44 -11.77
N HIS A 195 10.33 -5.32 -11.61
CA HIS A 195 11.57 -5.06 -12.36
C HIS A 195 12.66 -6.09 -12.03
N HIS A 196 12.63 -6.66 -10.83
CA HIS A 196 13.58 -7.70 -10.42
C HIS A 196 13.12 -9.10 -10.85
N PHE A 197 11.87 -9.46 -10.60
CA PHE A 197 11.36 -10.81 -10.83
C PHE A 197 11.05 -11.12 -12.30
N LEU A 198 10.56 -10.15 -13.08
CA LEU A 198 10.18 -10.42 -14.47
C LEU A 198 11.38 -10.90 -15.32
N PRO A 199 12.56 -10.25 -15.28
CA PRO A 199 13.76 -10.76 -15.95
C PRO A 199 14.16 -12.18 -15.54
N ILE A 200 14.00 -12.51 -14.26
CA ILE A 200 14.35 -13.82 -13.71
C ILE A 200 13.38 -14.89 -14.23
N ILE A 201 12.07 -14.61 -14.18
CA ILE A 201 11.02 -15.54 -14.64
C ILE A 201 11.14 -15.83 -16.14
N LEU A 202 11.48 -14.80 -16.93
CA LEU A 202 11.60 -14.91 -18.38
C LEU A 202 13.02 -15.23 -18.86
N ASN A 203 13.97 -15.42 -17.94
CA ASN A 203 15.39 -15.62 -18.21
C ASN A 203 15.94 -14.66 -19.30
N THR A 204 15.58 -13.38 -19.21
CA THR A 204 15.88 -12.35 -20.21
C THR A 204 16.25 -11.03 -19.55
N THR A 205 16.82 -10.10 -20.32
CA THR A 205 17.12 -8.75 -19.86
C THR A 205 15.92 -7.82 -20.08
N LEU A 206 15.73 -6.80 -19.22
CA LEU A 206 14.72 -5.78 -19.49
C LEU A 206 15.01 -5.09 -20.83
N TYR A 207 13.95 -4.78 -21.56
CA TYR A 207 14.00 -4.13 -22.87
C TYR A 207 14.83 -2.83 -22.85
N SER A 208 14.58 -1.94 -21.89
CA SER A 208 15.37 -0.71 -21.73
C SER A 208 15.71 -0.44 -20.26
N GLN A 209 17.00 -0.61 -19.94
CA GLN A 209 17.52 -0.31 -18.59
C GLN A 209 17.53 1.19 -18.28
N ARG A 210 17.71 2.03 -19.30
CA ARG A 210 17.65 3.49 -19.14
C ARG A 210 16.23 3.92 -18.79
N LEU A 211 15.22 3.33 -19.45
CA LEU A 211 13.82 3.60 -19.17
C LEU A 211 13.43 3.14 -17.76
N ALA A 212 13.88 1.94 -17.35
CA ALA A 212 13.67 1.47 -15.98
C ALA A 212 14.25 2.45 -14.95
N LYS A 213 15.53 2.85 -15.09
CA LYS A 213 16.15 3.84 -14.19
C LYS A 213 15.42 5.17 -14.18
N PHE A 214 14.97 5.64 -15.34
CA PHE A 214 14.19 6.88 -15.45
C PHE A 214 12.87 6.78 -14.67
N VAL A 215 12.08 5.73 -14.88
CA VAL A 215 10.82 5.47 -14.15
C VAL A 215 11.07 5.36 -12.65
N MET A 216 12.12 4.64 -12.24
CA MET A 216 12.47 4.48 -10.82
C MET A 216 12.89 5.79 -10.14
N GLY A 217 13.36 6.79 -10.90
CA GLY A 217 13.58 8.15 -10.37
C GLY A 217 12.33 9.03 -10.45
N LEU A 218 11.59 8.93 -11.55
CA LEU A 218 10.41 9.75 -11.85
C LEU A 218 9.29 9.49 -10.84
N LEU A 219 8.98 8.23 -10.54
CA LEU A 219 7.83 7.87 -9.68
C LEU A 219 8.01 8.33 -8.22
N PRO A 220 9.14 8.09 -7.52
CA PRO A 220 9.36 8.64 -6.19
C PRO A 220 9.39 10.17 -6.17
N THR A 221 10.03 10.78 -7.16
CA THR A 221 10.09 12.25 -7.26
C THR A 221 8.69 12.84 -7.45
N GLY A 222 7.90 12.29 -8.35
CA GLY A 222 6.51 12.67 -8.55
C GLY A 222 5.67 12.45 -7.31
N PHE A 223 5.89 11.38 -6.54
CA PHE A 223 5.22 11.18 -5.26
C PHE A 223 5.56 12.29 -4.26
N ILE A 224 6.83 12.65 -4.08
CA ILE A 224 7.23 13.71 -3.13
C ILE A 224 6.57 15.04 -3.52
N ILE A 225 6.59 15.37 -4.81
CA ILE A 225 5.96 16.60 -5.30
C ILE A 225 4.44 16.54 -5.13
N LEU A 226 3.80 15.38 -5.36
CA LEU A 226 2.36 15.19 -5.13
C LEU A 226 1.99 15.44 -3.67
N ILE A 227 2.78 14.93 -2.71
CA ILE A 227 2.60 15.24 -1.29
C ILE A 227 2.75 16.74 -1.03
N GLY A 228 3.72 17.41 -1.65
CA GLY A 228 3.84 18.87 -1.62
C GLY A 228 2.60 19.59 -2.17
N GLY A 229 1.98 19.03 -3.21
CA GLY A 229 0.70 19.51 -3.76
C GLY A 229 -0.42 19.49 -2.73
N PHE A 230 -0.54 18.39 -1.98
CA PHE A 230 -1.52 18.28 -0.90
C PHE A 230 -1.26 19.27 0.23
N ILE A 231 0.00 19.47 0.62
CA ILE A 231 0.38 20.41 1.69
C ILE A 231 0.07 21.86 1.26
N THR A 232 0.31 22.18 0.00
CA THR A 232 0.07 23.53 -0.56
C THR A 232 -1.35 23.74 -1.05
N SER A 233 -2.21 22.72 -1.00
CA SER A 233 -3.57 22.73 -1.55
C SER A 233 -3.62 23.18 -3.02
N SER A 234 -2.57 22.89 -3.80
CA SER A 234 -2.43 23.37 -5.18
C SER A 234 -2.98 22.37 -6.19
N LEU A 235 -4.19 22.66 -6.69
CA LEU A 235 -4.89 21.82 -7.65
C LEU A 235 -4.09 21.58 -8.94
N TYR A 236 -3.48 22.63 -9.49
CA TYR A 236 -2.71 22.56 -10.73
C TYR A 236 -1.49 21.65 -10.58
N LEU A 237 -0.82 21.74 -9.42
CA LEU A 237 0.35 20.92 -9.13
C LEU A 237 -0.05 19.44 -8.97
N GLU A 238 -1.14 19.16 -8.23
CA GLU A 238 -1.69 17.80 -8.11
C GLU A 238 -2.04 17.18 -9.48
N LEU A 239 -2.69 17.95 -10.36
CA LEU A 239 -3.10 17.47 -11.69
C LEU A 239 -1.90 17.24 -12.60
N ALA A 240 -0.97 18.21 -12.67
CA ALA A 240 0.21 18.10 -13.51
C ALA A 240 1.08 16.91 -13.10
N ILE A 241 1.31 16.75 -11.80
CA ILE A 241 2.15 15.68 -11.27
C ILE A 241 1.41 14.33 -11.28
N GLY A 242 0.10 14.32 -11.04
CA GLY A 242 -0.73 13.13 -11.23
C GLY A 242 -0.67 12.61 -12.67
N GLY A 243 -0.78 13.50 -13.66
CA GLY A 243 -0.59 13.16 -15.07
C GLY A 243 0.81 12.62 -15.38
N LEU A 244 1.84 13.24 -14.79
CA LEU A 244 3.22 12.78 -14.93
C LEU A 244 3.44 11.39 -14.31
N LEU A 245 2.82 11.09 -13.17
CA LEU A 245 2.85 9.77 -12.55
C LEU A 245 2.17 8.72 -13.41
N ILE A 246 1.02 9.04 -14.04
CA ILE A 246 0.35 8.14 -15.00
C ILE A 246 1.26 7.83 -16.18
N LEU A 247 1.92 8.86 -16.74
CA LEU A 247 2.89 8.66 -17.81
C LEU A 247 4.04 7.74 -17.35
N GLY A 248 4.55 7.93 -16.13
CA GLY A 248 5.55 7.04 -15.54
C GLY A 248 5.09 5.58 -15.44
N ILE A 249 3.84 5.34 -15.03
CA ILE A 249 3.24 4.00 -14.96
C ILE A 249 3.02 3.39 -16.35
N ILE A 250 2.67 4.19 -17.36
CA ILE A 250 2.56 3.73 -18.75
C ILE A 250 3.93 3.34 -19.30
N LEU A 251 4.96 4.15 -19.06
CA LEU A 251 6.34 3.86 -19.47
C LEU A 251 6.87 2.59 -18.79
N TYR A 252 6.55 2.40 -17.51
CA TYR A 252 6.80 1.16 -16.77
C TYR A 252 6.14 -0.04 -17.45
N ALA A 253 4.83 0.02 -17.70
CA ALA A 253 4.07 -1.07 -18.31
C ALA A 253 4.59 -1.40 -19.71
N TYR A 254 4.93 -0.37 -20.50
CA TYR A 254 5.54 -0.52 -21.81
C TYR A 254 6.87 -1.27 -21.74
N ASN A 255 7.75 -0.91 -20.79
CA ASN A 255 9.04 -1.58 -20.63
C ASN A 255 8.87 -3.07 -20.29
N LEU A 256 7.93 -3.41 -19.40
CA LEU A 256 7.64 -4.81 -19.06
C LEU A 256 7.05 -5.57 -20.23
N PHE A 257 6.07 -4.99 -20.93
CA PHE A 257 5.43 -5.62 -22.09
C PHE A 257 6.45 -5.91 -23.20
N ARG A 258 7.31 -4.94 -23.52
CA ARG A 258 8.38 -5.13 -24.51
C ARG A 258 9.39 -6.17 -24.09
N THR A 259 9.69 -6.27 -22.79
CA THR A 259 10.58 -7.32 -22.24
C THR A 259 9.99 -8.71 -22.47
N TRP A 260 8.70 -8.89 -22.20
CA TRP A 260 8.01 -10.15 -22.44
C TRP A 260 7.87 -10.49 -23.92
N ALA A 261 7.45 -9.54 -24.75
CA ALA A 261 7.34 -9.75 -26.19
C ALA A 261 8.69 -10.14 -26.83
N ALA A 262 9.79 -9.55 -26.35
CA ALA A 262 11.13 -9.87 -26.82
C ALA A 262 11.66 -11.23 -26.30
N SER A 263 11.10 -11.76 -25.20
CA SER A 263 11.56 -13.01 -24.59
C SER A 263 11.18 -14.26 -25.37
N GLY A 264 10.19 -14.17 -26.29
CA GLY A 264 9.67 -15.31 -27.03
C GLY A 264 9.04 -16.42 -26.17
N HIS A 265 8.85 -16.19 -24.86
CA HIS A 265 8.30 -17.19 -23.95
C HIS A 265 6.79 -17.39 -24.19
N PRO A 266 6.29 -18.64 -24.22
CA PRO A 266 4.88 -18.94 -24.50
C PRO A 266 3.88 -18.52 -23.40
N GLY A 267 4.30 -17.69 -22.44
CA GLY A 267 3.53 -17.34 -21.24
C GLY A 267 3.61 -18.45 -20.18
N ASN A 268 3.68 -18.05 -18.91
CA ASN A 268 3.52 -18.93 -17.77
C ASN A 268 2.67 -18.22 -16.72
N ALA A 269 2.05 -18.97 -15.81
CA ALA A 269 1.15 -18.39 -14.81
C ALA A 269 1.78 -17.21 -14.03
N ALA A 270 3.08 -17.28 -13.73
CA ALA A 270 3.78 -16.21 -13.03
C ALA A 270 3.92 -14.94 -13.87
N SER A 271 4.32 -15.03 -15.14
CA SER A 271 4.40 -13.89 -16.05
C SER A 271 3.02 -13.29 -16.29
N ASP A 272 2.01 -14.13 -16.47
CA ASP A 272 0.66 -13.70 -16.81
C ASP A 272 0.04 -12.94 -15.64
N HIS A 273 0.24 -13.41 -14.40
CA HIS A 273 -0.17 -12.67 -13.21
C HIS A 273 0.52 -11.31 -13.09
N LEU A 274 1.81 -11.20 -13.42
CA LEU A 274 2.51 -9.91 -13.42
C LEU A 274 1.93 -8.94 -14.46
N PHE A 275 1.56 -9.43 -15.65
CA PHE A 275 0.91 -8.61 -16.68
C PHE A 275 -0.48 -8.17 -16.29
N VAL A 276 -1.29 -9.08 -15.75
CA VAL A 276 -2.64 -8.76 -15.25
C VAL A 276 -2.54 -7.72 -14.13
N ALA A 277 -1.62 -7.89 -13.18
CA ALA A 277 -1.38 -6.91 -12.12
C ALA A 277 -0.95 -5.54 -12.69
N THR A 278 -0.04 -5.53 -13.67
CA THR A 278 0.41 -4.29 -14.33
C THR A 278 -0.72 -3.60 -15.09
N PHE A 279 -1.58 -4.36 -15.77
CA PHE A 279 -2.77 -3.84 -16.44
C PHE A 279 -3.72 -3.16 -15.45
N PHE A 280 -4.06 -3.82 -14.34
CA PHE A 280 -4.90 -3.23 -13.30
C PHE A 280 -4.24 -2.01 -12.63
N LEU A 281 -2.92 -2.00 -12.49
CA LEU A 281 -2.19 -0.83 -11.99
C LEU A 281 -2.37 0.38 -12.92
N VAL A 282 -2.22 0.20 -14.23
CA VAL A 282 -2.44 1.27 -15.23
C VAL A 282 -3.89 1.77 -15.16
N LEU A 283 -4.88 0.86 -15.11
CA LEU A 283 -6.29 1.23 -14.97
C LEU A 283 -6.58 2.02 -13.70
N MET A 284 -6.01 1.61 -12.55
CA MET A 284 -6.18 2.29 -11.27
C MET A 284 -5.69 3.75 -11.35
N TYR A 285 -4.50 3.96 -11.92
CA TYR A 285 -3.93 5.29 -12.12
C TYR A 285 -4.73 6.13 -13.13
N GLY A 286 -5.20 5.51 -14.21
CA GLY A 286 -6.04 6.19 -15.22
C GLY A 286 -7.40 6.63 -14.66
N HIS A 287 -8.07 5.79 -13.88
CA HIS A 287 -9.34 6.13 -13.23
C HIS A 287 -9.20 7.25 -12.21
N GLY A 288 -8.07 7.32 -11.49
CA GLY A 288 -7.75 8.43 -10.59
C GLY A 288 -7.81 9.80 -11.28
N CYS A 289 -7.38 9.88 -12.54
CA CYS A 289 -7.44 11.11 -13.33
C CYS A 289 -8.84 11.37 -13.92
N ALA A 290 -9.50 10.34 -14.47
CA ALA A 290 -10.76 10.49 -15.19
C ALA A 290 -11.93 10.98 -14.31
N ARG A 291 -11.97 10.56 -13.04
CA ARG A 291 -13.07 10.91 -12.11
C ARG A 291 -13.10 12.40 -11.73
N ARG A 292 -12.02 13.17 -11.98
CA ARG A 292 -11.95 14.60 -11.65
C ARG A 292 -12.43 15.52 -12.79
N ASN A 293 -12.46 15.05 -14.04
CA ASN A 293 -12.91 15.85 -15.20
C ASN A 293 -14.45 15.98 -15.32
N GLN A 294 -15.22 15.29 -14.47
CA GLN A 294 -16.69 15.33 -14.48
C GLN A 294 -17.31 16.32 -13.46
N LEU A 295 -16.49 17.05 -12.70
CA LEU A 295 -16.98 18.03 -11.71
C LEU A 295 -16.73 19.46 -12.20
N SER A 296 -17.80 20.25 -12.27
CA SER A 296 -17.77 21.64 -12.72
C SER A 296 -16.91 22.53 -11.81
N PRO A 297 -16.40 23.69 -12.30
CA PRO A 297 -15.49 24.56 -11.55
C PRO A 297 -16.08 25.16 -10.26
N THR A 298 -17.40 25.08 -10.06
CA THR A 298 -18.14 25.82 -9.03
C THR A 298 -18.30 25.11 -7.69
N THR A 299 -17.77 23.88 -7.54
CA THR A 299 -17.80 23.13 -6.27
C THR A 299 -16.41 22.86 -5.68
N SER A 300 -15.43 23.68 -6.06
CA SER A 300 -14.01 23.51 -5.75
C SER A 300 -13.62 23.95 -4.32
N GLY A 301 -14.15 23.22 -3.34
CA GLY A 301 -13.59 23.14 -1.98
C GLY A 301 -13.11 21.71 -1.73
N THR A 302 -11.81 21.44 -1.92
CA THR A 302 -11.03 20.27 -1.42
C THR A 302 -11.53 18.83 -1.69
N ALA A 303 -12.66 18.59 -2.37
CA ALA A 303 -13.37 17.31 -2.26
C ALA A 303 -13.15 16.25 -3.37
N VAL A 304 -12.18 16.37 -4.28
CA VAL A 304 -12.23 15.56 -5.53
C VAL A 304 -11.21 14.41 -5.64
N TRP A 305 -10.13 14.35 -4.84
CA TRP A 305 -9.37 13.09 -4.68
C TRP A 305 -10.05 12.09 -3.73
N ILE A 306 -11.11 12.56 -3.07
CA ILE A 306 -11.86 11.86 -2.04
C ILE A 306 -12.66 10.71 -2.66
N LEU A 307 -13.16 10.72 -3.89
CA LEU A 307 -14.19 9.73 -4.24
C LEU A 307 -13.71 8.27 -4.48
N THR A 308 -12.45 8.01 -4.84
CA THR A 308 -11.93 6.61 -4.90
C THR A 308 -11.47 6.13 -3.52
N ALA A 309 -10.98 7.03 -2.67
CA ALA A 309 -10.53 6.71 -1.31
C ALA A 309 -11.63 6.83 -0.22
N CYS A 310 -12.68 7.62 -0.44
CA CYS A 310 -13.81 7.86 0.46
C CYS A 310 -15.03 7.00 0.15
N SER A 311 -15.00 6.20 -0.91
CA SER A 311 -15.84 4.99 -0.92
C SER A 311 -15.44 4.03 0.22
N LEU A 312 -14.18 4.11 0.71
CA LEU A 312 -13.65 3.27 1.78
C LEU A 312 -13.79 3.86 3.21
N TYR A 313 -14.22 5.11 3.39
CA TYR A 313 -14.40 5.73 4.72
C TYR A 313 -15.60 6.69 4.70
N PRO A 314 -16.64 6.50 5.54
CA PRO A 314 -17.70 7.50 5.66
C PRO A 314 -17.27 8.65 6.57
N TYR A 315 -17.95 9.78 6.37
CA TYR A 315 -18.14 10.95 7.23
C TYR A 315 -18.69 10.60 8.64
N GLY A 316 -18.07 9.67 9.36
CA GLY A 316 -18.64 9.04 10.55
C GLY A 316 -17.88 9.28 11.86
N LEU A 317 -16.72 9.93 11.85
CA LEU A 317 -15.98 10.24 13.08
C LEU A 317 -16.47 11.53 13.76
N ASP A 318 -17.25 12.36 13.06
CA ASP A 318 -17.76 13.63 13.60
C ASP A 318 -19.08 13.45 14.36
N ARG A 319 -19.74 12.29 14.28
CA ARG A 319 -21.05 12.05 14.92
C ARG A 319 -21.01 11.45 16.32
N VAL A 320 -19.83 11.17 16.87
CA VAL A 320 -19.71 10.61 18.23
C VAL A 320 -19.49 11.69 19.30
N TYR A 321 -19.26 12.95 18.91
CA TYR A 321 -19.21 14.07 19.86
C TYR A 321 -19.97 15.27 19.28
N SER A 322 -21.18 15.47 19.80
CA SER A 322 -21.98 16.65 19.58
C SER A 322 -21.32 17.86 20.22
N THR A 323 -20.90 18.83 19.41
CA THR A 323 -21.00 20.28 19.71
C THR A 323 -21.11 21.03 18.38
N ASP A 324 -22.35 21.40 18.06
CA ASP A 324 -22.79 22.65 17.43
C ASP A 324 -22.30 23.07 16.03
N CYS A 325 -23.23 22.89 15.09
CA CYS A 325 -23.81 23.94 14.24
C CYS A 325 -22.88 25.00 13.63
N LEU A 326 -22.59 24.82 12.34
CA LEU A 326 -22.83 25.83 11.28
C LEU A 326 -22.59 25.12 9.94
N TRP A 327 -23.43 25.38 8.94
CA TRP A 327 -23.41 24.85 7.57
C TRP A 327 -24.24 23.57 7.29
N SER A 328 -25.55 23.70 7.46
CA SER A 328 -26.54 23.12 6.53
C SER A 328 -27.21 24.25 5.76
N PRO A 329 -27.33 24.14 4.43
CA PRO A 329 -28.66 23.97 3.82
C PRO A 329 -28.65 22.82 2.80
N LEU A 330 -29.58 21.86 2.89
CA LEU A 330 -30.94 21.88 2.32
C LEU A 330 -30.96 21.54 0.80
N LEU A 331 -31.78 20.52 0.51
CA LEU A 331 -32.32 20.08 -0.79
C LEU A 331 -31.39 19.13 -1.59
N TRP A 332 -31.83 17.98 -2.13
CA TRP A 332 -33.14 17.64 -2.71
C TRP A 332 -33.46 16.13 -2.57
N HIS A 333 -34.75 15.85 -2.36
CA HIS A 333 -35.43 14.60 -2.72
C HIS A 333 -35.52 14.47 -4.25
N ALA A 334 -35.05 13.35 -4.79
CA ALA A 334 -35.61 12.56 -5.89
C ALA A 334 -34.64 11.40 -6.20
#